data_AF-A0A533BE94-F1
#
_entry.id   AF-A0A533BE94-F1
#
_cell.length_a   1.000
_cell.length_b   1.000
_cell.length_c   1.000
_cell.angle_alpha   90.00
_cell.angle_beta   90.00
_cell.angle_gamma   90.00
#
_symmetry.space_group_name_H-M   'P 1'
#
loop_
_entity.id
_entity.type
_entity.pdbx_description
1 polymer ?
#
loop_
_entity_poly.entity_id
_entity_poly.type
_entity_poly.pdbx_seq_one_letter_code
_entity_poly.pdbx_strand_id
1 'polypeptide(L)'
;MPPECEAALLERFLKAEAMALWAVRSAQLQDVPPNVHTFLRKHEEDERDHLAQFEAMVGHQSHERERLPSVPRQWPALAVQLYGYELLGLEFAKLLAIMRPDLAAILEDEETHVGFFEREIRQIVVGETAAADQARVSARAWWRKLPRTLDRYLEAEALDPFRPELARRLLATIEQRLTGTGLLKK
;
A
#
# COMPACT_ATOMS: atom_id res chain seq x y z
N MET A 1 -0.40 20.57 6.36
CA MET A 1 -1.87 20.42 6.43
C MET A 1 -2.30 20.86 7.79
N PRO A 2 -3.47 21.51 7.92
CA PRO A 2 -3.96 22.00 9.20
C PRO A 2 -4.62 20.86 10.03
N PRO A 3 -4.80 21.01 11.35
CA PRO A 3 -5.29 19.96 12.24
C PRO A 3 -6.66 19.36 11.87
N GLU A 4 -7.54 20.15 11.25
CA GLU A 4 -8.86 19.69 10.79
C GLU A 4 -8.80 18.56 9.75
N CYS A 5 -7.64 18.34 9.11
CA CYS A 5 -7.44 17.21 8.20
C CYS A 5 -7.22 15.88 8.94
N GLU A 6 -6.93 15.88 10.25
CA GLU A 6 -6.47 14.69 10.97
C GLU A 6 -7.49 13.54 10.88
N ALA A 7 -8.74 13.82 11.24
CA ALA A 7 -9.80 12.81 11.21
C ALA A 7 -9.99 12.23 9.80
N ALA A 8 -9.94 13.08 8.77
CA ALA A 8 -10.04 12.64 7.39
C ALA A 8 -8.86 11.74 7.00
N LEU A 9 -7.64 12.03 7.44
CA LEU A 9 -6.47 11.20 7.16
C LEU A 9 -6.50 9.86 7.91
N LEU A 10 -6.86 9.88 9.21
CA LEU A 10 -7.05 8.65 10.01
C LEU A 10 -8.04 7.71 9.34
N GLU A 11 -9.17 8.23 8.85
CA GLU A 11 -10.17 7.47 8.10
C GLU A 11 -9.67 6.87 6.79
N ARG A 12 -8.69 7.51 6.13
CA ARG A 12 -8.09 6.97 4.90
C ARG A 12 -7.04 5.93 5.20
N PHE A 13 -6.30 6.12 6.27
CA PHE A 13 -5.33 5.16 6.71
C PHE A 13 -6.00 3.90 7.24
N LEU A 14 -7.06 4.01 8.05
CA LEU A 14 -7.90 2.88 8.47
C LEU A 14 -8.36 2.00 7.28
N LYS A 15 -8.76 2.63 6.17
CA LYS A 15 -9.15 1.92 4.94
C LYS A 15 -7.96 1.30 4.21
N ALA A 16 -6.79 1.93 4.25
CA ALA A 16 -5.56 1.41 3.66
C ALA A 16 -5.10 0.16 4.41
N GLU A 17 -4.98 0.22 5.74
CA GLU A 17 -4.60 -0.91 6.60
C GLU A 17 -5.56 -2.10 6.40
N ALA A 18 -6.87 -1.85 6.41
CA ALA A 18 -7.86 -2.91 6.15
C ALA A 18 -7.66 -3.57 4.77
N MET A 19 -7.31 -2.79 3.75
CA MET A 19 -7.04 -3.31 2.42
C MET A 19 -5.69 -4.05 2.32
N ALA A 20 -4.65 -3.56 2.99
CA ALA A 20 -3.35 -4.22 3.09
C ALA A 20 -3.49 -5.58 3.79
N LEU A 21 -4.12 -5.61 4.97
CA LEU A 21 -4.45 -6.84 5.70
C LEU A 21 -5.16 -7.87 4.82
N TRP A 22 -6.17 -7.45 4.05
CA TRP A 22 -6.88 -8.36 3.15
C TRP A 22 -6.02 -8.83 1.98
N ALA A 23 -5.18 -7.96 1.40
CA ALA A 23 -4.27 -8.31 0.33
C ALA A 23 -3.24 -9.35 0.81
N VAL A 24 -2.67 -9.14 1.99
CA VAL A 24 -1.72 -10.05 2.65
C VAL A 24 -2.36 -11.41 2.90
N ARG A 25 -3.55 -11.46 3.54
CA ARG A 25 -4.29 -12.72 3.75
C ARG A 25 -4.59 -13.46 2.46
N SER A 26 -5.00 -12.73 1.43
CA SER A 26 -5.30 -13.31 0.12
C SER A 26 -4.04 -13.87 -0.58
N ALA A 27 -2.91 -13.18 -0.41
CA ALA A 27 -1.63 -13.57 -0.98
C ALA A 27 -1.08 -14.85 -0.35
N GLN A 28 -1.28 -15.06 0.96
CA GLN A 28 -0.87 -16.29 1.65
C GLN A 28 -1.57 -17.55 1.11
N LEU A 29 -2.73 -17.40 0.45
CA LEU A 29 -3.44 -18.51 -0.19
C LEU A 29 -2.93 -18.82 -1.60
N GLN A 30 -1.96 -18.06 -2.12
CA GLN A 30 -1.37 -18.27 -3.44
C GLN A 30 -0.04 -19.00 -3.35
N ASP A 31 0.44 -19.47 -4.50
CA ASP A 31 1.77 -20.05 -4.64
C ASP A 31 2.82 -18.91 -4.65
N VAL A 32 3.34 -18.60 -3.47
CA VAL A 32 4.38 -17.57 -3.25
C VAL A 32 5.69 -18.21 -2.78
N PRO A 33 6.85 -17.56 -3.03
CA PRO A 33 8.11 -18.04 -2.51
C PRO A 33 8.11 -18.24 -0.98
N PRO A 34 8.85 -19.22 -0.42
CA PRO A 34 8.83 -19.49 1.03
C PRO A 34 9.26 -18.31 1.91
N ASN A 35 10.22 -17.51 1.46
CA ASN A 35 10.64 -16.27 2.14
C ASN A 35 9.51 -15.25 2.19
N VAL A 36 8.75 -15.12 1.10
CA VAL A 36 7.58 -14.24 0.99
C VAL A 36 6.47 -14.72 1.91
N HIS A 37 6.18 -16.03 1.92
CA HIS A 37 5.18 -16.57 2.84
C HIS A 37 5.52 -16.27 4.31
N THR A 38 6.80 -16.42 4.69
CA THR A 38 7.25 -16.11 6.05
C THR A 38 7.04 -14.63 6.39
N PHE A 39 7.39 -13.76 5.46
CA PHE A 39 7.18 -12.32 5.59
C PHE A 39 5.69 -11.96 5.72
N LEU A 40 4.83 -12.50 4.84
CA LEU A 40 3.39 -12.23 4.83
C LEU A 40 2.70 -12.58 6.14
N ARG A 41 3.16 -13.60 6.88
CA ARG A 41 2.57 -13.90 8.20
C ARG A 41 2.90 -12.82 9.23
N LYS A 42 4.14 -12.34 9.25
CA LYS A 42 4.55 -11.27 10.16
C LYS A 42 3.85 -9.96 9.78
N HIS A 43 3.83 -9.67 8.49
CA HIS A 43 3.10 -8.54 7.93
C HIS A 43 1.61 -8.58 8.29
N GLU A 44 0.95 -9.74 8.24
CA GLU A 44 -0.45 -9.86 8.72
C GLU A 44 -0.61 -9.50 10.20
N GLU A 45 0.35 -9.87 11.05
CA GLU A 45 0.32 -9.50 12.47
C GLU A 45 0.44 -7.98 12.64
N ASP A 46 1.37 -7.35 11.90
CA ASP A 46 1.62 -5.92 11.93
C ASP A 46 0.37 -5.14 11.47
N GLU A 47 -0.19 -5.48 10.30
CA GLU A 47 -1.40 -4.86 9.76
C GLU A 47 -2.62 -5.04 10.67
N ARG A 48 -2.74 -6.18 11.36
CA ARG A 48 -3.83 -6.40 12.31
C ARG A 48 -3.68 -5.49 13.53
N ASP A 49 -2.46 -5.32 14.03
CA ASP A 49 -2.18 -4.51 15.20
C ASP A 49 -2.33 -3.02 14.87
N HIS A 50 -1.88 -2.58 13.69
CA HIS A 50 -2.16 -1.25 13.14
C HIS A 50 -3.67 -1.00 13.05
N LEU A 51 -4.41 -1.92 12.42
CA LEU A 51 -5.85 -1.77 12.22
C LEU A 51 -6.58 -1.62 13.56
N ALA A 52 -6.26 -2.47 14.55
CA ALA A 52 -6.84 -2.38 15.89
C ALA A 52 -6.54 -1.02 16.57
N GLN A 53 -5.33 -0.50 16.39
CA GLN A 53 -4.95 0.82 16.90
C GLN A 53 -5.76 1.94 16.22
N PHE A 54 -5.96 1.89 14.91
CA PHE A 54 -6.77 2.90 14.20
C PHE A 54 -8.26 2.82 14.55
N GLU A 55 -8.82 1.62 14.66
CA GLU A 55 -10.22 1.43 15.07
C GLU A 55 -10.47 2.01 16.47
N ALA A 56 -9.52 1.85 17.39
CA ALA A 56 -9.59 2.45 18.72
C ALA A 56 -9.55 3.98 18.69
N MET A 57 -8.79 4.59 17.75
CA MET A 57 -8.69 6.05 17.61
C MET A 57 -9.91 6.67 16.92
N VAL A 58 -10.42 6.02 15.87
CA VAL A 58 -11.55 6.52 15.07
C VAL A 58 -12.89 6.20 15.73
N GLY A 59 -12.94 5.18 16.59
CA GLY A 59 -14.13 4.83 17.38
C GLY A 59 -15.14 3.97 16.63
N HIS A 60 -14.76 3.41 15.48
CA HIS A 60 -15.54 2.38 14.79
C HIS A 60 -14.64 1.38 14.10
N GLN A 61 -15.19 0.21 13.80
CA GLN A 61 -14.49 -0.84 13.06
C GLN A 61 -14.42 -0.49 11.58
N SER A 62 -13.35 -0.91 10.93
CA SER A 62 -13.32 -0.98 9.47
C SER A 62 -14.31 -2.08 9.05
N HIS A 63 -15.24 -1.79 8.15
CA HIS A 63 -16.22 -2.80 7.73
C HIS A 63 -15.50 -4.03 7.15
N GLU A 64 -15.64 -5.18 7.82
CA GLU A 64 -15.17 -6.45 7.32
C GLU A 64 -15.88 -6.79 6.01
N ARG A 65 -15.14 -6.90 4.91
CA ARG A 65 -15.65 -7.61 3.73
C ARG A 65 -15.60 -9.10 4.05
N GLU A 66 -16.77 -9.74 4.12
CA GLU A 66 -16.89 -11.20 4.28
C GLU A 66 -16.10 -12.00 3.21
N ARG A 67 -15.81 -11.37 2.07
CA ARG A 67 -15.05 -11.97 0.98
C ARG A 67 -13.77 -11.18 0.69
N LEU A 68 -12.64 -11.88 0.79
CA LEU A 68 -11.33 -11.39 0.40
C LEU A 68 -11.31 -10.93 -1.08
N PRO A 69 -10.60 -9.83 -1.41
CA PRO A 69 -10.46 -9.37 -2.77
C PRO A 69 -9.72 -10.41 -3.62
N SER A 70 -10.13 -10.55 -4.89
CA SER A 70 -9.39 -11.38 -5.83
C SER A 70 -7.99 -10.80 -6.06
N VAL A 71 -6.95 -11.58 -5.76
CA VAL A 71 -5.55 -11.24 -6.03
C VAL A 71 -5.00 -12.07 -7.21
N PRO A 72 -3.96 -11.59 -7.90
CA PRO A 72 -3.29 -12.38 -8.93
C PRO A 72 -2.73 -13.67 -8.36
N ARG A 73 -2.87 -14.77 -9.10
CA ARG A 73 -2.32 -16.09 -8.69
C ARG A 73 -0.83 -16.21 -8.96
N GLN A 74 -0.33 -15.47 -9.94
CA GLN A 74 1.04 -15.56 -10.42
C GLN A 74 1.91 -14.59 -9.63
N TRP A 75 3.00 -15.10 -9.05
CA TRP A 75 3.86 -14.34 -8.15
C TRP A 75 4.29 -12.97 -8.70
N PRO A 76 4.77 -12.82 -9.96
CA PRO A 76 5.20 -11.51 -10.47
C PRO A 76 4.09 -10.46 -10.48
N ALA A 77 2.86 -10.86 -10.78
CA ALA A 77 1.72 -9.96 -10.76
C ALA A 77 1.23 -9.67 -9.33
N LEU A 78 1.27 -10.68 -8.46
CA LEU A 78 0.90 -10.55 -7.05
C LEU A 78 1.87 -9.63 -6.29
N ALA A 79 3.18 -9.81 -6.48
CA ALA A 79 4.22 -8.99 -5.89
C ALA A 79 4.03 -7.50 -6.24
N VAL A 80 3.69 -7.19 -7.49
CA VAL A 80 3.40 -5.82 -7.93
C VAL A 80 2.15 -5.26 -7.27
N GLN A 81 1.12 -6.08 -7.08
CA GLN A 81 -0.10 -5.64 -6.41
C GLN A 81 0.14 -5.35 -4.93
N LEU A 82 0.84 -6.24 -4.22
CA LEU A 82 1.22 -6.04 -2.82
C LEU A 82 2.10 -4.80 -2.68
N TYR A 83 3.16 -4.73 -3.47
CA TYR A 83 4.05 -3.56 -3.49
C TYR A 83 3.29 -2.24 -3.71
N GLY A 84 2.31 -2.23 -4.63
CA GLY A 84 1.48 -1.05 -4.87
C GLY A 84 0.65 -0.63 -3.65
N TYR A 85 0.13 -1.59 -2.88
CA TYR A 85 -0.60 -1.29 -1.64
C TYR A 85 0.33 -0.75 -0.55
N GLU A 86 1.49 -1.38 -0.35
CA GLU A 86 2.49 -0.90 0.61
C GLU A 86 2.98 0.51 0.28
N LEU A 87 3.20 0.80 -1.00
CA LEU A 87 3.56 2.15 -1.44
C LEU A 87 2.47 3.17 -1.11
N LEU A 88 1.20 2.78 -1.21
CA LEU A 88 0.10 3.67 -0.85
C LEU A 88 0.03 3.86 0.67
N GLY A 89 0.13 2.76 1.43
CA GLY A 89 0.18 2.74 2.89
C GLY A 89 1.28 3.65 3.41
N LEU A 90 2.54 3.40 3.03
CA LEU A 90 3.69 4.21 3.42
C LEU A 90 3.49 5.71 3.18
N GLU A 91 2.94 6.10 2.03
CA GLU A 91 2.77 7.52 1.75
C GLU A 91 1.67 8.18 2.60
N PHE A 92 0.62 7.44 2.96
CA PHE A 92 -0.34 7.91 3.96
C PHE A 92 0.25 7.91 5.38
N ALA A 93 1.05 6.90 5.75
CA ALA A 93 1.73 6.84 7.04
C ALA A 93 2.64 8.07 7.25
N LYS A 94 3.36 8.49 6.21
CA LYS A 94 4.17 9.73 6.24
C LYS A 94 3.34 10.98 6.47
N LEU A 95 2.19 11.09 5.79
CA LEU A 95 1.28 12.23 5.98
C LEU A 95 0.73 12.26 7.40
N LEU A 96 0.40 11.09 7.93
CA LEU A 96 -0.15 10.94 9.27
C LEU A 96 0.89 11.22 10.35
N ALA A 97 2.12 10.72 10.21
CA ALA A 97 3.21 10.93 11.16
C ALA A 97 3.56 12.42 11.37
N ILE A 98 3.30 13.29 10.38
CA ILE A 98 3.44 14.75 10.52
C ILE A 98 2.43 15.31 11.53
N MET A 99 1.21 14.76 11.57
CA MET A 99 0.12 15.22 12.44
C MET A 99 0.08 14.46 13.78
N ARG A 100 0.50 13.20 13.74
CA ARG A 100 0.48 12.24 14.86
C ARG A 100 1.84 11.57 15.00
N PRO A 101 2.84 12.27 15.57
CA PRO A 101 4.19 11.71 15.77
C PRO A 101 4.21 10.48 16.68
N ASP A 102 3.18 10.28 17.50
CA ASP A 102 2.97 9.09 18.31
C ASP A 102 2.78 7.81 17.47
N LEU A 103 2.49 7.94 16.17
CA LEU A 103 2.35 6.83 15.23
C LEU A 103 3.62 6.55 14.42
N ALA A 104 4.77 7.08 14.84
CA ALA A 104 6.03 6.88 14.14
C ALA A 104 6.44 5.39 14.01
N ALA A 105 6.08 4.54 14.97
CA ALA A 105 6.36 3.11 14.90
C ALA A 105 5.67 2.45 13.68
N ILE A 106 4.42 2.83 13.39
CA ILE A 106 3.68 2.33 12.23
C ILE A 106 4.39 2.75 10.93
N LEU A 107 4.91 3.97 10.87
CA LEU A 107 5.71 4.41 9.72
C LEU A 107 6.97 3.54 9.51
N GLU A 108 7.64 3.11 10.58
CA GLU A 108 8.81 2.22 10.50
C GLU A 108 8.44 0.83 9.97
N ASP A 109 7.28 0.31 10.37
CA ASP A 109 6.74 -0.96 9.87
C ASP A 109 6.40 -0.85 8.37
N GLU A 110 5.72 0.23 7.95
CA GLU A 110 5.43 0.50 6.54
C GLU A 110 6.69 0.64 5.66
N GLU A 111 7.75 1.27 6.19
CA GLU A 111 9.04 1.34 5.51
C GLU A 111 9.68 -0.04 5.34
N THR A 112 9.51 -0.91 6.34
CA THR A 112 9.95 -2.31 6.29
C THR A 112 9.16 -3.12 5.26
N HIS A 113 7.83 -2.95 5.21
CA HIS A 113 6.94 -3.58 4.24
C HIS A 113 7.31 -3.21 2.80
N VAL A 114 7.39 -1.91 2.52
CA VAL A 114 7.82 -1.40 1.20
C VAL A 114 9.23 -1.91 0.86
N GLY A 115 10.17 -1.84 1.80
CA GLY A 115 11.54 -2.29 1.58
C GLY A 115 11.65 -3.77 1.24
N PHE A 116 10.80 -4.61 1.82
CA PHE A 116 10.72 -6.04 1.47
C PHE A 116 10.28 -6.23 0.02
N PHE A 117 9.12 -5.69 -0.37
CA PHE A 117 8.60 -5.88 -1.72
C PHE A 117 9.48 -5.19 -2.78
N GLU A 118 10.14 -4.08 -2.47
CA GLU A 118 11.13 -3.48 -3.37
C GLU A 118 12.24 -4.45 -3.74
N ARG A 119 12.74 -5.24 -2.78
CA ARG A 119 13.77 -6.25 -3.03
C ARG A 119 13.23 -7.39 -3.88
N GLU A 120 12.04 -7.90 -3.56
CA GLU A 120 11.40 -8.97 -4.33
C GLU A 120 11.13 -8.54 -5.78
N ILE A 121 10.63 -7.32 -5.99
CA ILE A 121 10.42 -6.76 -7.34
C ILE A 121 11.74 -6.68 -8.10
N ARG A 122 12.82 -6.20 -7.48
CA ARG A 122 14.13 -6.14 -8.16
C ARG A 122 14.62 -7.53 -8.57
N GLN A 123 14.43 -8.54 -7.73
CA GLN A 123 14.76 -9.93 -8.08
C GLN A 123 13.93 -10.43 -9.27
N ILE A 124 12.62 -10.18 -9.28
CA ILE A 124 11.74 -10.52 -10.41
C ILE A 124 12.19 -9.83 -11.70
N VAL A 125 12.53 -8.55 -11.63
CA VAL A 125 12.89 -7.73 -12.81
C VAL A 125 14.26 -8.09 -13.37
N VAL A 126 15.21 -8.51 -12.53
CA VAL A 126 16.57 -8.94 -12.93
C VAL A 126 16.59 -10.41 -13.37
N GLY A 127 15.66 -11.23 -12.88
CA GLY A 127 15.55 -12.64 -13.19
C GLY A 127 15.00 -12.92 -14.59
N GLU A 128 14.12 -13.92 -14.68
CA GLU A 128 13.60 -14.41 -15.96
C GLU A 128 12.79 -13.35 -16.72
N THR A 129 13.05 -13.23 -18.03
CA THR A 129 12.43 -12.23 -18.90
C THR A 129 10.90 -12.26 -18.86
N ALA A 130 10.28 -13.45 -18.86
CA ALA A 130 8.83 -13.58 -18.84
C ALA A 130 8.21 -13.06 -17.53
N ALA A 131 8.83 -13.36 -16.39
CA ALA A 131 8.40 -12.87 -15.09
C ALA A 131 8.57 -11.35 -14.98
N ALA A 132 9.70 -10.83 -15.46
CA ALA A 132 9.96 -9.39 -15.51
C ALA A 132 8.93 -8.66 -16.40
N ASP A 133 8.62 -9.19 -17.57
CA ASP A 133 7.64 -8.59 -18.49
C ASP A 133 6.23 -8.62 -17.91
N GLN A 134 5.85 -9.71 -17.26
CA GLN A 134 4.59 -9.79 -16.53
C GLN A 134 4.51 -8.75 -15.41
N ALA A 135 5.55 -8.63 -14.58
CA ALA A 135 5.59 -7.64 -13.52
C ALA A 135 5.42 -6.22 -14.07
N ARG A 136 6.12 -5.88 -15.17
CA ARG A 136 5.99 -4.57 -15.84
C ARG A 136 4.58 -4.35 -16.43
N VAL A 137 3.94 -5.37 -16.99
CA VAL A 137 2.55 -5.29 -17.49
C VAL A 137 1.60 -4.99 -16.33
N SER A 138 1.73 -5.73 -15.23
CA SER A 138 0.94 -5.53 -14.01
C SER A 138 1.15 -4.14 -13.43
N ALA A 139 2.39 -3.65 -13.39
CA ALA A 139 2.71 -2.32 -12.86
C ALA A 139 2.09 -1.21 -13.71
N ARG A 140 2.16 -1.31 -15.05
CA ARG A 140 1.47 -0.37 -15.95
C ARG A 140 -0.04 -0.39 -15.77
N ALA A 141 -0.63 -1.56 -15.55
CA ALA A 141 -2.06 -1.70 -15.35
C ALA A 141 -2.51 -1.13 -14.00
N TRP A 142 -1.71 -1.34 -12.97
CA TRP A 142 -1.92 -0.77 -11.64
C TRP A 142 -1.77 0.76 -11.67
N TRP A 143 -0.68 1.27 -12.25
CA TRP A 143 -0.40 2.70 -12.41
C TRP A 143 -1.53 3.44 -13.12
N ARG A 144 -2.08 2.87 -14.20
CA ARG A 144 -3.23 3.44 -14.91
C ARG A 144 -4.49 3.62 -14.06
N LYS A 145 -4.66 2.78 -13.03
CA LYS A 145 -5.83 2.82 -12.13
C LYS A 145 -5.59 3.73 -10.92
N LEU A 146 -4.33 3.92 -10.53
CA LEU A 146 -3.96 4.59 -9.29
C LEU A 146 -4.53 6.01 -9.17
N PRO A 147 -4.46 6.91 -10.18
CA PRO A 147 -4.98 8.28 -10.02
C PRO A 147 -6.45 8.33 -9.59
N ARG A 148 -7.30 7.49 -10.19
CA ARG A 148 -8.73 7.41 -9.84
C ARG A 148 -8.96 6.75 -8.48
N THR A 149 -8.11 5.80 -8.09
CA THR A 149 -8.16 5.22 -6.73
C THR A 149 -7.77 6.27 -5.70
N LEU A 150 -6.71 7.02 -5.96
CA LEU A 150 -6.20 8.04 -5.06
C LEU A 150 -7.19 9.21 -4.90
N ASP A 151 -7.81 9.66 -5.98
CA ASP A 151 -8.84 10.71 -5.92
C ASP A 151 -10.01 10.30 -5.02
N ARG A 152 -10.50 9.05 -5.14
CA ARG A 152 -11.53 8.50 -4.24
C ARG A 152 -11.06 8.34 -2.80
N TYR A 153 -9.79 7.99 -2.61
CA TYR A 153 -9.22 7.89 -1.26
C TYR A 153 -9.12 9.27 -0.62
N LEU A 154 -8.71 10.30 -1.34
CA LEU A 154 -8.59 11.66 -0.81
C LEU A 154 -9.93 12.40 -0.77
N GLU A 155 -11.05 11.72 -1.01
CA GLU A 155 -12.38 12.32 -1.01
C GLU A 155 -12.87 12.62 0.40
N ALA A 156 -12.61 13.83 0.90
CA ALA A 156 -13.11 14.35 2.17
C ALA A 156 -13.10 15.88 2.14
N GLU A 157 -14.14 16.52 2.68
CA GLU A 157 -14.28 17.99 2.68
C GLU A 157 -13.04 18.69 3.26
N ALA A 158 -12.50 18.18 4.37
CA ALA A 158 -11.29 18.71 5.00
C ALA A 158 -10.02 18.57 4.14
N LEU A 159 -10.01 17.68 3.14
CA LEU A 159 -8.88 17.47 2.23
C LEU A 159 -9.06 18.21 0.89
N ASP A 160 -10.24 18.71 0.56
CA ASP A 160 -10.55 19.35 -0.73
C ASP A 160 -9.56 20.43 -1.15
N PRO A 161 -9.15 21.38 -0.27
CA PRO A 161 -8.20 22.42 -0.64
C PRO A 161 -6.80 21.87 -0.98
N PHE A 162 -6.46 20.70 -0.44
CA PHE A 162 -5.13 20.09 -0.56
C PHE A 162 -5.11 18.95 -1.58
N ARG A 163 -6.26 18.39 -1.94
CA ARG A 163 -6.42 17.17 -2.75
C ARG A 163 -5.61 17.20 -4.04
N PRO A 164 -5.62 18.26 -4.88
CA PRO A 164 -4.88 18.26 -6.13
C PRO A 164 -3.36 18.15 -5.91
N GLU A 165 -2.84 18.86 -4.91
CA GLU A 165 -1.41 18.87 -4.62
C GLU A 165 -0.96 17.59 -3.91
N LEU A 166 -1.77 17.08 -2.98
CA LEU A 166 -1.53 15.78 -2.33
C LEU A 166 -1.51 14.66 -3.38
N ALA A 167 -2.53 14.59 -4.24
CA ALA A 167 -2.61 13.58 -5.29
C ALA A 167 -1.37 13.63 -6.19
N ARG A 168 -0.97 14.84 -6.62
CA ARG A 168 0.22 15.04 -7.47
C ARG A 168 1.50 14.55 -6.78
N ARG A 169 1.71 14.88 -5.51
CA ARG A 169 2.92 14.47 -4.74
C ARG A 169 2.99 12.96 -4.52
N LEU A 170 1.87 12.36 -4.11
CA LEU A 170 1.76 10.93 -3.88
C LEU A 170 2.02 10.15 -5.17
N LEU A 171 1.38 10.57 -6.28
CA LEU A 171 1.60 9.96 -7.59
C LEU A 171 3.07 10.08 -8.02
N ALA A 172 3.69 11.26 -7.91
CA ALA A 172 5.09 11.46 -8.29
C ALA A 172 6.04 10.57 -7.49
N THR A 173 5.81 10.43 -6.18
CA THR A 173 6.65 9.60 -5.30
C THR A 173 6.52 8.12 -5.63
N ILE A 174 5.28 7.65 -5.85
CA ILE A 174 5.00 6.27 -6.25
C ILE A 174 5.61 5.98 -7.64
N GLU A 175 5.46 6.87 -8.61
CA GLU A 175 6.05 6.74 -9.94
C GLU A 175 7.57 6.62 -9.87
N GLN A 176 8.21 7.46 -9.05
CA GLN A 176 9.65 7.43 -8.84
C GLN A 176 10.11 6.07 -8.31
N ARG A 177 9.39 5.49 -7.34
CA ARG A 177 9.72 4.17 -6.77
C ARG A 177 9.45 3.02 -7.75
N LEU A 178 8.36 3.05 -8.49
CA LEU A 178 8.09 2.08 -9.56
C LEU A 178 9.13 2.13 -10.68
N THR A 179 9.61 3.34 -11.00
CA THR A 179 10.69 3.53 -11.97
C THR A 179 12.03 3.05 -11.42
N GLY A 180 12.34 3.37 -10.16
CA GLY A 180 13.59 2.96 -9.49
C GLY A 180 13.73 1.44 -9.32
N THR A 181 12.62 0.71 -9.32
CA THR A 181 12.58 -0.75 -9.31
C THR A 181 12.62 -1.39 -10.71
N GLY A 182 12.54 -0.58 -11.78
CA GLY A 182 12.54 -1.05 -13.17
C GLY A 182 11.19 -1.59 -13.66
N LEU A 183 10.11 -1.37 -12.90
CA LEU A 183 8.74 -1.73 -13.30
C LEU A 183 8.16 -0.78 -14.34
N LEU A 184 8.46 0.52 -14.21
CA LEU A 184 8.12 1.55 -15.18
C LEU A 184 9.37 2.06 -15.90
N LYS A 185 9.17 2.58 -17.11
CA LYS A 185 10.21 3.29 -17.85
C LYS A 185 10.13 4.78 -17.49
N LYS A 186 11.29 5.44 -17.44
CA LYS A 186 11.37 6.91 -17.45
C LYS A 186 10.90 7.47 -18.78
#